data_AF-A0A8W8NXF2-F1
#
_entry.id   AF-A0A8W8NXF2-F1
#
_cell.length_a   1.000
_cell.length_b   1.000
_cell.length_c   1.000
_cell.angle_alpha   90.00
_cell.angle_beta   90.00
_cell.angle_gamma   90.00
#
_symmetry.space_group_name_H-M   'P 1'
#
loop_
_entity.id
_entity.type
_entity.pdbx_description
1 polymer ?
#
loop_
_entity_poly.entity_id
_entity_poly.type
_entity_poly.pdbx_seq_one_letter_code
_entity_poly.pdbx_strand_id
1 'polypeptide(L)'
;MRGSKNGLEKKIRDSRAQGLLDIDGDICHHLQNASKKLCAPFDYWVESLFTDLHTDHRWSVDLREKLAEVCEILGIKFTTPEKFVSHRWMTCYDIAAGTLRLWDAYYVFYFGFLKLEDRNIYKPVIRKILNDRKVSELAKAKLDSVHNYLKKKSMTSDGKMRKTRIFEKVLFLEKRTLLVFHFYTSVFPILKECVMMSQTKQPMVHRLYDKQVELFKVFITHFLKPEAYTRRSGKQIKAAEIEENKFLS
;
A
#
# COMPACT_ATOMS: atom_id res chain seq x y z
N MET A 1 23.78 -10.76 7.72
CA MET A 1 24.94 -10.84 8.64
C MET A 1 24.42 -10.61 10.06
N ARG A 2 24.23 -11.68 10.84
CA ARG A 2 23.94 -11.54 12.28
C ARG A 2 25.28 -11.38 12.99
N GLY A 3 25.72 -10.14 13.19
CA GLY A 3 26.91 -9.85 14.00
C GLY A 3 26.66 -10.32 15.43
N SER A 4 27.58 -11.07 16.02
CA SER A 4 27.43 -11.53 17.40
C SER A 4 27.33 -10.32 18.33
N LYS A 5 26.31 -10.28 19.20
CA LYS A 5 26.04 -9.22 20.19
C LYS A 5 27.13 -9.08 21.27
N ASN A 6 28.29 -9.70 21.09
CA ASN A 6 29.26 -9.96 22.16
C ASN A 6 30.48 -9.02 22.16
N GLY A 7 30.63 -8.13 21.18
CA GLY A 7 31.85 -7.32 21.05
C GLY A 7 31.70 -5.87 21.48
N LEU A 8 31.25 -5.03 20.55
CA LEU A 8 31.35 -3.57 20.66
C LEU A 8 30.14 -2.94 21.35
N GLU A 9 28.92 -3.39 21.03
CA GLU A 9 27.70 -2.84 21.60
C GLU A 9 27.63 -3.06 23.12
N LYS A 10 27.94 -4.28 23.58
CA LYS A 10 28.01 -4.62 25.00
C LYS A 10 29.04 -3.73 25.73
N LYS A 11 30.23 -3.56 25.18
CA LYS A 11 31.25 -2.67 25.75
C LYS A 11 30.79 -1.22 25.83
N ILE A 12 30.07 -0.70 24.83
CA ILE A 12 29.54 0.68 24.84
C ILE A 12 28.43 0.84 25.89
N ARG A 13 27.53 -0.13 25.99
CA ARG A 13 26.45 -0.14 27.00
C ARG A 13 27.00 -0.16 28.41
N ASP A 14 27.94 -1.07 28.67
CA ASP A 14 28.48 -1.30 30.00
C ASP A 14 29.39 -0.15 30.46
N SER A 15 30.03 0.59 29.53
CA SER A 15 31.00 1.64 29.86
C SER A 15 30.47 3.08 29.80
N ARG A 16 29.57 3.42 28.87
CA ARG A 16 29.21 4.82 28.59
C ARG A 16 27.73 5.09 28.31
N ALA A 17 26.94 4.08 27.99
CA ALA A 17 25.56 4.30 27.52
C ALA A 17 24.63 3.14 27.91
N GLN A 18 24.40 2.93 29.21
CA GLN A 18 23.47 1.89 29.71
C GLN A 18 22.04 2.00 29.13
N GLY A 19 21.61 3.22 28.76
CA GLY A 19 20.29 3.48 28.19
C GLY A 19 20.17 3.31 26.66
N LEU A 20 21.22 2.89 25.96
CA LEU A 20 21.19 2.70 24.50
C LEU A 20 20.07 1.69 24.13
N LEU A 21 19.22 1.93 23.13
CA LEU A 21 18.30 0.89 22.65
C LEU A 21 19.08 -0.19 21.88
N ASP A 22 18.60 -1.43 21.90
CA ASP A 22 19.15 -2.51 21.06
C ASP A 22 18.90 -2.11 19.62
N ILE A 23 19.94 -1.61 18.96
CA ILE A 23 19.92 -1.34 17.53
C ILE A 23 20.27 -2.66 16.86
N ASP A 24 19.32 -3.59 16.94
CA ASP A 24 19.43 -4.87 16.30
C ASP A 24 19.68 -4.64 14.82
N GLY A 25 20.66 -5.33 14.23
CA GLY A 25 20.93 -5.29 12.79
C GLY A 25 19.73 -5.73 11.94
N ASP A 26 18.67 -6.21 12.61
CA ASP A 26 17.40 -6.66 12.05
C ASP A 26 16.24 -5.65 12.23
N ILE A 27 16.49 -4.39 12.61
CA ILE A 27 15.40 -3.40 12.76
C ILE A 27 14.50 -3.27 11.52
N CYS A 28 15.09 -3.31 10.33
CA CYS A 28 14.34 -3.31 9.09
C CYS A 28 13.40 -4.52 9.02
N HIS A 29 13.86 -5.72 9.40
CA HIS A 29 13.04 -6.93 9.46
C HIS A 29 11.97 -6.86 10.54
N HIS A 30 12.26 -6.30 11.72
CA HIS A 30 11.25 -6.03 12.75
C HIS A 30 10.15 -5.12 12.21
N LEU A 31 10.49 -4.08 11.45
CA LEU A 31 9.51 -3.21 10.78
C LEU A 31 8.73 -3.95 9.68
N GLN A 32 9.36 -4.83 8.89
CA GLN A 32 8.64 -5.68 7.93
C GLN A 32 7.63 -6.59 8.65
N ASN A 33 8.03 -7.21 9.77
CA ASN A 33 7.19 -8.11 10.56
C ASN A 33 6.05 -7.37 11.25
N ALA A 34 6.31 -6.18 11.79
CA ALA A 34 5.29 -5.32 12.39
C ALA A 34 4.27 -4.91 11.33
N SER A 35 4.72 -4.48 10.14
CA SER A 35 3.85 -4.15 9.01
C SER A 35 2.96 -5.33 8.61
N LYS A 36 3.55 -6.53 8.48
CA LYS A 36 2.81 -7.76 8.21
C LYS A 36 1.74 -8.04 9.26
N LYS A 37 2.07 -7.93 10.55
CA LYS A 37 1.13 -8.15 11.66
C LYS A 37 0.01 -7.13 11.66
N LEU A 38 0.33 -5.86 11.43
CA LEU A 38 -0.63 -4.77 11.36
C LEU A 38 -1.65 -4.99 10.24
N CYS A 39 -1.21 -5.57 9.13
CA CYS A 39 -2.04 -5.84 7.97
C CYS A 39 -2.75 -7.20 8.01
N ALA A 40 -2.40 -8.08 8.95
CA ALA A 40 -2.97 -9.42 9.06
C ALA A 40 -4.51 -9.44 9.14
N PRO A 41 -5.19 -8.50 9.84
CA PRO A 41 -6.66 -8.46 9.88
C PRO A 41 -7.34 -8.19 8.53
N PHE A 42 -6.59 -7.77 7.51
CA PHE A 42 -7.13 -7.55 6.16
C PHE A 42 -6.98 -8.77 5.25
N ASP A 43 -6.50 -9.92 5.75
CA ASP A 43 -6.48 -11.20 5.04
C ASP A 43 -5.82 -11.15 3.64
N TYR A 44 -4.74 -10.38 3.50
CA TYR A 44 -4.04 -10.19 2.23
C TYR A 44 -4.94 -9.65 1.09
N TRP A 45 -5.98 -8.89 1.44
CA TRP A 45 -7.01 -8.41 0.51
C TRP A 45 -6.43 -7.61 -0.66
N VAL A 46 -5.61 -6.59 -0.36
CA VAL A 46 -5.01 -5.71 -1.39
C VAL A 46 -3.72 -6.29 -1.96
N GLU A 47 -3.00 -7.11 -1.22
CA GLU A 47 -1.78 -7.79 -1.62
C GLU A 47 -2.04 -8.80 -2.75
N SER A 48 -3.13 -9.56 -2.61
CA SER A 48 -3.60 -10.45 -3.66
C SER A 48 -4.09 -9.67 -4.89
N LEU A 49 -4.73 -8.50 -4.69
CA LEU A 49 -5.09 -7.62 -5.79
C LEU A 49 -3.84 -7.12 -6.55
N PHE A 50 -2.78 -6.69 -5.86
CA PHE A 50 -1.53 -6.29 -6.51
C PHE A 50 -0.95 -7.40 -7.38
N THR A 51 -0.97 -8.63 -6.85
CA THR A 51 -0.49 -9.80 -7.59
C THR A 51 -1.31 -10.05 -8.85
N ASP A 52 -2.64 -9.97 -8.73
CA ASP A 52 -3.55 -10.12 -9.85
C ASP A 52 -3.35 -9.01 -10.90
N LEU A 53 -3.34 -7.74 -10.50
CA LEU A 53 -3.10 -6.59 -11.39
C LEU A 53 -1.74 -6.68 -12.10
N HIS A 54 -0.68 -7.04 -11.37
CA HIS A 54 0.64 -7.24 -11.93
C HIS A 54 0.62 -8.34 -12.99
N THR A 55 0.07 -9.51 -12.65
CA THR A 55 0.06 -10.67 -13.54
C THR A 55 -0.71 -10.36 -14.83
N ASP A 56 -1.81 -9.63 -14.72
CA ASP A 56 -2.68 -9.29 -15.83
C ASP A 56 -1.99 -8.38 -16.87
N HIS A 57 -1.11 -7.49 -16.42
CA HIS A 57 -0.45 -6.50 -17.28
C HIS A 57 1.04 -6.79 -17.53
N ARG A 58 1.65 -7.73 -16.80
CA ARG A 58 3.05 -8.13 -17.00
C ARG A 58 3.21 -9.00 -18.25
N TRP A 59 2.28 -9.94 -18.45
CA TRP A 59 2.39 -10.98 -19.46
C TRP A 59 1.57 -10.70 -20.72
N SER A 60 0.59 -9.81 -20.64
CA SER A 60 -0.31 -9.47 -21.76
C SER A 60 0.01 -8.05 -22.24
N VAL A 61 0.83 -7.95 -23.28
CA VAL A 61 1.26 -6.66 -23.86
C VAL A 61 0.06 -5.85 -24.34
N ASP A 62 -0.89 -6.52 -24.98
CA ASP A 62 -2.16 -5.95 -25.44
C ASP A 62 -3.00 -5.35 -24.30
N LEU A 63 -3.12 -6.05 -23.16
CA LEU A 63 -3.85 -5.51 -22.00
C LEU A 63 -3.12 -4.32 -21.38
N ARG A 64 -1.80 -4.37 -21.36
CA ARG A 64 -0.97 -3.26 -20.87
C ARG A 64 -1.12 -2.02 -21.76
N GLU A 65 -1.12 -2.19 -23.07
CA GLU A 65 -1.37 -1.10 -24.03
C GLU A 65 -2.77 -0.53 -23.89
N LYS A 66 -3.80 -1.39 -23.72
CA LYS A 66 -5.17 -0.93 -23.51
C LYS A 66 -5.36 -0.21 -22.17
N LEU A 67 -4.67 -0.63 -21.11
CA LEU A 67 -4.66 0.13 -19.85
C LEU A 67 -3.96 1.48 -20.03
N ALA A 68 -2.85 1.53 -20.77
CA ALA A 68 -2.15 2.78 -21.06
C ALA A 68 -3.04 3.74 -21.87
N GLU A 69 -3.78 3.24 -22.86
CA GLU A 69 -4.75 4.01 -23.65
C GLU A 69 -5.89 4.55 -22.76
N VAL A 70 -6.42 3.75 -21.83
CA VAL A 70 -7.38 4.24 -20.83
C VAL A 70 -6.77 5.34 -19.95
N CYS A 71 -5.52 5.17 -19.52
CA CYS A 71 -4.83 6.19 -18.73
C CYS A 71 -4.68 7.50 -19.52
N GLU A 72 -4.30 7.43 -20.79
CA GLU A 72 -4.20 8.59 -21.68
C GLU A 72 -5.55 9.31 -21.82
N ILE A 73 -6.63 8.55 -22.08
CA ILE A 73 -8.00 9.09 -22.18
C ILE A 73 -8.43 9.82 -20.90
N LEU A 74 -8.05 9.29 -19.73
CA LEU A 74 -8.39 9.87 -18.42
C LEU A 74 -7.39 10.97 -17.97
N GLY A 75 -6.34 11.27 -18.74
CA GLY A 75 -5.28 12.20 -18.33
C GLY A 75 -4.47 11.71 -17.12
N ILE A 76 -4.37 10.40 -16.92
CA ILE A 76 -3.62 9.76 -15.84
C ILE A 76 -2.26 9.32 -16.36
N LYS A 77 -1.17 9.66 -15.65
CA LYS A 77 0.16 9.16 -15.99
C LYS A 77 0.22 7.64 -15.80
N PHE A 78 0.36 6.92 -16.90
CA PHE A 78 0.48 5.46 -16.88
C PHE A 78 1.76 5.00 -16.18
N THR A 79 1.62 3.94 -15.39
CA THR A 79 2.73 3.15 -14.84
C THR A 79 2.35 1.68 -14.87
N THR A 80 3.32 0.81 -15.15
CA THR A 80 3.05 -0.64 -15.15
C THR A 80 2.76 -1.11 -13.71
N PRO A 81 1.74 -1.94 -13.48
CA PRO A 81 1.44 -2.44 -12.14
C PRO A 81 2.60 -3.26 -11.56
N GLU A 82 3.00 -2.93 -10.35
CA GLU A 82 4.14 -3.54 -9.67
C GLU A 82 3.76 -4.80 -8.89
N LYS A 83 4.71 -5.73 -8.77
CA LYS A 83 4.51 -7.00 -8.07
C LYS A 83 4.67 -6.79 -6.56
N PHE A 84 3.70 -7.26 -5.78
CA PHE A 84 3.87 -7.38 -4.34
C PHE A 84 4.90 -8.47 -3.98
N VAL A 85 5.79 -8.15 -3.05
CA VAL A 85 6.85 -9.05 -2.56
C VAL A 85 6.62 -9.32 -1.08
N SER A 86 6.21 -10.55 -0.75
CA SER A 86 5.75 -10.94 0.60
C SER A 86 6.80 -10.81 1.72
N HIS A 87 8.08 -10.73 1.39
CA HIS A 87 9.18 -10.49 2.34
C HIS A 87 9.63 -9.02 2.42
N ARG A 88 9.01 -8.12 1.63
CA ARG A 88 9.30 -6.69 1.58
C ARG A 88 8.01 -5.88 1.72
N TRP A 89 7.29 -6.08 2.81
CA TRP A 89 6.05 -5.37 3.16
C TRP A 89 6.12 -3.85 3.00
N MET A 90 7.27 -3.22 3.21
CA MET A 90 7.39 -1.78 3.00
C MET A 90 7.19 -1.33 1.56
N THR A 91 7.35 -2.20 0.55
CA THR A 91 7.01 -1.87 -0.84
C THR A 91 5.50 -1.80 -1.06
N CYS A 92 4.67 -2.35 -0.15
CA CYS A 92 3.22 -2.19 -0.23
C CYS A 92 2.80 -0.73 -0.29
N TYR A 93 3.55 0.17 0.35
CA TYR A 93 3.26 1.61 0.27
C TYR A 93 3.31 2.11 -1.17
N ASP A 94 4.43 1.89 -1.87
CA ASP A 94 4.63 2.38 -3.23
C ASP A 94 3.62 1.77 -4.19
N ILE A 95 3.36 0.46 -4.02
CA ILE A 95 2.37 -0.26 -4.83
C ILE A 95 0.95 0.24 -4.54
N ALA A 96 0.58 0.46 -3.27
CA ALA A 96 -0.74 0.99 -2.90
C ALA A 96 -0.95 2.41 -3.42
N ALA A 97 0.03 3.30 -3.23
CA ALA A 97 -0.03 4.68 -3.71
C ALA A 97 -0.09 4.73 -5.24
N GLY A 98 0.71 3.91 -5.93
CA GLY A 98 0.65 3.77 -7.38
C GLY A 98 -0.69 3.22 -7.87
N THR A 99 -1.27 2.25 -7.16
CA THR A 99 -2.57 1.65 -7.49
C THR A 99 -3.72 2.63 -7.29
N LEU A 100 -3.71 3.40 -6.19
CA LEU A 100 -4.69 4.46 -5.93
C LEU A 100 -4.65 5.54 -7.00
N ARG A 101 -3.45 5.96 -7.45
CA ARG A 101 -3.33 6.94 -8.55
C ARG A 101 -3.99 6.45 -9.83
N LEU A 102 -3.89 5.15 -10.11
CA LEU A 102 -4.47 4.49 -11.27
C LEU A 102 -5.91 3.99 -11.04
N TRP A 103 -6.53 4.27 -9.89
CA TRP A 103 -7.80 3.64 -9.50
C TRP A 103 -8.90 3.82 -10.54
N ASP A 104 -9.13 5.06 -10.96
CA ASP A 104 -10.12 5.37 -12.01
C ASP A 104 -9.83 4.64 -13.32
N ALA A 105 -8.55 4.53 -13.69
CA ALA A 105 -8.13 3.80 -14.89
C ALA A 105 -8.42 2.30 -14.76
N TYR A 106 -8.13 1.69 -13.61
CA TYR A 106 -8.50 0.30 -13.37
C TYR A 106 -10.01 0.09 -13.39
N TYR A 107 -10.77 0.97 -12.75
CA TYR A 107 -12.23 0.87 -12.73
C TYR A 107 -12.80 0.90 -14.17
N VAL A 108 -12.39 1.90 -14.96
CA VAL A 108 -12.82 2.06 -16.35
C VAL A 108 -12.33 0.91 -17.23
N PHE A 109 -11.11 0.43 -17.02
CA PHE A 109 -10.54 -0.69 -17.77
C PHE A 109 -11.28 -2.01 -17.49
N TYR A 110 -11.47 -2.36 -16.21
CA TYR A 110 -12.13 -3.62 -15.83
C TYR A 110 -13.63 -3.62 -16.09
N PHE A 111 -14.28 -2.45 -16.09
CA PHE A 111 -15.63 -2.28 -16.64
C PHE A 111 -15.73 -2.72 -18.11
N GLY A 112 -14.63 -2.62 -18.87
CA GLY A 112 -14.46 -3.15 -20.23
C GLY A 112 -14.82 -4.64 -20.40
N PHE A 113 -14.59 -5.43 -19.35
CA PHE A 113 -14.76 -6.88 -19.37
C PHE A 113 -16.11 -7.37 -18.82
N LEU A 114 -16.85 -6.51 -18.13
CA LEU A 114 -18.13 -6.89 -17.52
C LEU A 114 -19.17 -7.30 -18.58
N LYS A 115 -20.04 -8.23 -18.19
CA LYS A 115 -21.22 -8.60 -18.99
C LYS A 115 -22.22 -7.43 -19.02
N LEU A 116 -23.14 -7.47 -19.98
CA LEU A 116 -24.10 -6.38 -20.19
C LEU A 116 -24.98 -6.13 -18.95
N GLU A 117 -25.36 -7.19 -18.25
CA GLU A 117 -26.16 -7.17 -17.01
C GLU A 117 -25.45 -6.34 -15.93
N ASP A 118 -24.21 -6.69 -15.60
CA ASP A 118 -23.42 -5.99 -14.57
C ASP A 118 -23.07 -4.56 -14.98
N ARG A 119 -22.83 -4.32 -16.28
CA ARG A 119 -22.46 -2.98 -16.78
C ARG A 119 -23.51 -1.93 -16.45
N ASN A 120 -24.79 -2.26 -16.45
CA ASN A 120 -25.84 -1.29 -16.17
C ASN A 120 -25.74 -0.73 -14.74
N ILE A 121 -25.29 -1.56 -13.79
CA ILE A 121 -25.10 -1.18 -12.39
C ILE A 121 -23.98 -0.14 -12.26
N TYR A 122 -22.88 -0.32 -12.99
CA TYR A 122 -21.66 0.50 -12.84
C TYR A 122 -21.56 1.68 -13.84
N LYS A 123 -22.45 1.76 -14.84
CA LYS A 123 -22.52 2.88 -15.80
C LYS A 123 -22.57 4.27 -15.12
N PRO A 124 -23.36 4.51 -14.05
CA PRO A 124 -23.36 5.80 -13.37
C PRO A 124 -21.99 6.19 -12.81
N VAL A 125 -21.24 5.22 -12.27
CA VAL A 125 -19.88 5.44 -11.73
C VAL A 125 -18.91 5.80 -12.87
N ILE A 126 -18.98 5.07 -13.98
CA ILE A 126 -18.17 5.40 -15.17
C ILE A 126 -18.46 6.81 -15.68
N ARG A 127 -19.75 7.20 -15.79
CA ARG A 127 -20.12 8.56 -16.20
C ARG A 127 -19.56 9.61 -15.26
N LYS A 128 -19.62 9.36 -13.95
CA LYS A 128 -19.02 10.24 -12.94
C LYS A 128 -17.52 10.39 -13.16
N ILE A 129 -16.77 9.29 -13.26
CA ILE A 129 -15.32 9.32 -13.51
C ILE A 129 -14.98 10.12 -14.77
N LEU A 130 -15.68 9.86 -15.89
CA LEU A 130 -15.43 10.56 -17.15
C LEU A 130 -15.73 12.06 -17.07
N ASN A 131 -16.76 12.45 -16.32
CA ASN A 131 -17.11 13.85 -16.09
C ASN A 131 -16.08 14.55 -15.19
N ASP A 132 -15.71 13.92 -14.07
CA ASP A 132 -14.72 14.46 -13.12
C ASP A 132 -13.35 14.65 -13.80
N ARG A 133 -13.00 13.74 -14.72
CA ARG A 133 -11.77 13.79 -15.54
C ARG A 133 -11.89 14.65 -16.81
N LYS A 134 -13.05 15.28 -17.05
CA LYS A 134 -13.33 16.15 -18.22
C LYS A 134 -13.03 15.50 -19.57
N VAL A 135 -13.36 14.22 -19.71
CA VAL A 135 -13.11 13.44 -20.93
C VAL A 135 -14.01 13.94 -22.07
N SER A 136 -13.41 14.29 -23.22
CA SER A 136 -14.14 14.78 -24.40
C SER A 136 -14.95 13.68 -25.09
N GLU A 137 -15.97 14.06 -25.87
CA GLU A 137 -16.77 13.08 -26.64
C GLU A 137 -15.92 12.27 -27.63
N LEU A 138 -14.92 12.88 -28.25
CA LEU A 138 -13.97 12.17 -29.11
C LEU A 138 -13.18 11.10 -28.32
N ALA A 139 -12.75 11.42 -27.10
CA ALA A 139 -12.03 10.49 -26.24
C ALA A 139 -12.96 9.39 -25.69
N LYS A 140 -14.24 9.68 -25.46
CA LYS A 140 -15.27 8.66 -25.14
C LYS A 140 -15.46 7.68 -26.28
N ALA A 141 -15.51 8.14 -27.54
CA ALA A 141 -15.60 7.25 -28.70
C ALA A 141 -14.38 6.31 -28.82
N LYS A 142 -13.17 6.81 -28.50
CA LYS A 142 -11.97 5.96 -28.39
C LYS A 142 -12.10 4.93 -27.26
N LEU A 143 -12.61 5.34 -26.10
CA LEU A 143 -12.86 4.45 -24.97
C LEU A 143 -13.86 3.34 -25.32
N ASP A 144 -14.90 3.63 -26.09
CA ASP A 144 -15.85 2.63 -26.57
C ASP A 144 -15.16 1.57 -27.45
N SER A 145 -14.20 1.98 -28.30
CA SER A 145 -13.38 1.05 -29.08
C SER A 145 -12.53 0.14 -28.17
N VAL A 146 -11.90 0.70 -27.13
CA VAL A 146 -11.17 -0.07 -26.12
C VAL A 146 -12.10 -1.08 -25.43
N HIS A 147 -13.27 -0.65 -24.97
CA HIS A 147 -14.24 -1.53 -24.31
C HIS A 147 -14.76 -2.64 -25.25
N ASN A 148 -14.97 -2.33 -26.53
CA ASN A 148 -15.37 -3.32 -27.53
C ASN A 148 -14.28 -4.39 -27.75
N TYR A 149 -13.01 -3.99 -27.71
CA TYR A 149 -11.87 -4.91 -27.74
C TYR A 149 -11.86 -5.82 -26.49
N LEU A 150 -11.92 -5.22 -25.29
CA LEU A 150 -11.82 -5.96 -24.02
C LEU A 150 -12.98 -6.95 -23.85
N LYS A 151 -14.19 -6.59 -24.27
CA LYS A 151 -15.36 -7.48 -24.26
C LYS A 151 -15.17 -8.76 -25.10
N LYS A 152 -14.44 -8.66 -26.21
CA LYS A 152 -14.22 -9.77 -27.15
C LYS A 152 -12.94 -10.55 -26.86
N LYS A 153 -12.11 -10.09 -25.92
CA LYS A 153 -10.80 -10.69 -25.64
C LYS A 153 -10.98 -12.12 -25.13
N SER A 154 -10.41 -13.07 -25.86
CA SER A 154 -10.31 -14.45 -25.39
C SER A 154 -9.33 -14.54 -24.21
N MET A 155 -9.69 -15.33 -23.20
CA MET A 155 -8.93 -15.52 -21.98
C MET A 155 -8.89 -17.00 -21.60
N THR A 156 -7.76 -17.42 -21.06
CA THR A 156 -7.60 -18.73 -20.43
C THR A 156 -8.52 -18.85 -19.20
N SER A 157 -8.73 -20.07 -18.70
CA SER A 157 -9.48 -20.30 -17.47
C SER A 157 -8.92 -19.48 -16.30
N ASP A 158 -7.59 -19.50 -16.13
CA ASP A 158 -6.89 -18.72 -15.11
C ASP A 158 -7.08 -17.21 -15.29
N GLY A 159 -7.06 -16.74 -16.54
CA GLY A 159 -7.35 -15.34 -16.87
C GLY A 159 -8.76 -14.94 -16.42
N LYS A 160 -9.77 -15.77 -16.71
CA LYS A 160 -11.17 -15.54 -16.28
C LYS A 160 -11.30 -15.51 -14.76
N MET A 161 -10.72 -16.49 -14.05
CA MET A 161 -10.74 -16.51 -12.59
C MET A 161 -10.07 -15.28 -11.98
N ARG A 162 -8.95 -14.82 -12.58
CA ARG A 162 -8.28 -13.59 -12.16
C ARG A 162 -9.18 -12.37 -12.33
N LYS A 163 -9.87 -12.24 -13.48
CA LYS A 163 -10.83 -11.14 -13.69
C LYS A 163 -11.93 -11.14 -12.63
N THR A 164 -12.49 -12.30 -12.28
CA THR A 164 -13.49 -12.40 -11.20
C THR A 164 -12.96 -11.84 -9.88
N ARG A 165 -11.75 -12.23 -9.45
CA ARG A 165 -11.12 -11.70 -8.23
C ARG A 165 -10.85 -10.20 -8.30
N ILE A 166 -10.52 -9.68 -9.48
CA ILE A 166 -10.31 -8.25 -9.67
C ILE A 166 -11.65 -7.50 -9.63
N PHE A 167 -12.70 -8.00 -10.28
CA PHE A 167 -14.02 -7.39 -10.26
C PHE A 167 -14.56 -7.27 -8.84
N GLU A 168 -14.41 -8.35 -8.06
CA GLU A 168 -14.78 -8.36 -6.65
C GLU A 168 -14.14 -7.18 -5.90
N LYS A 169 -12.85 -6.92 -6.11
CA LYS A 169 -12.11 -5.92 -5.33
C LYS A 169 -12.18 -4.50 -5.90
N VAL A 170 -12.18 -4.34 -7.22
CA VAL A 170 -12.17 -3.04 -7.89
C VAL A 170 -13.58 -2.48 -8.05
N LEU A 171 -14.57 -3.33 -8.32
CA LEU A 171 -15.92 -2.91 -8.69
C LEU A 171 -16.92 -3.22 -7.58
N PHE A 172 -16.98 -4.46 -7.09
CA PHE A 172 -18.10 -4.93 -6.26
C PHE A 172 -17.93 -4.54 -4.79
N LEU A 173 -16.71 -4.68 -4.28
CA LEU A 173 -16.30 -4.33 -2.91
C LEU A 173 -15.32 -3.17 -2.92
N GLU A 174 -15.51 -2.23 -3.85
CA GLU A 174 -14.68 -1.04 -4.04
C GLU A 174 -14.40 -0.30 -2.72
N LYS A 175 -15.46 -0.04 -1.93
CA LYS A 175 -15.35 0.70 -0.66
C LYS A 175 -14.44 0.00 0.34
N ARG A 176 -14.51 -1.33 0.45
CA ARG A 176 -13.62 -2.12 1.31
C ARG A 176 -12.18 -1.99 0.82
N THR A 177 -11.96 -2.11 -0.49
CA THR A 177 -10.62 -2.04 -1.08
C THR A 177 -10.00 -0.66 -0.91
N LEU A 178 -10.76 0.42 -1.17
CA LEU A 178 -10.31 1.79 -0.95
C LEU A 178 -10.01 2.07 0.52
N LEU A 179 -10.83 1.59 1.45
CA LEU A 179 -10.57 1.71 2.89
C LEU A 179 -9.20 1.10 3.25
N VAL A 180 -8.93 -0.13 2.78
CA VAL A 180 -7.65 -0.79 3.04
C VAL A 180 -6.49 -0.05 2.37
N PHE A 181 -6.66 0.46 1.14
CA PHE A 181 -5.62 1.28 0.51
C PHE A 181 -5.33 2.57 1.26
N HIS A 182 -6.36 3.28 1.72
CA HIS A 182 -6.18 4.49 2.50
C HIS A 182 -5.51 4.20 3.84
N PHE A 183 -5.83 3.07 4.47
CA PHE A 183 -5.10 2.60 5.65
C PHE A 183 -3.60 2.40 5.34
N TYR A 184 -3.28 1.65 4.27
CA TYR A 184 -1.89 1.33 3.91
C TYR A 184 -1.09 2.60 3.58
N THR A 185 -1.70 3.52 2.82
CA THR A 185 -1.06 4.77 2.41
C THR A 185 -0.97 5.81 3.51
N SER A 186 -1.75 5.69 4.59
CA SER A 186 -1.65 6.55 5.77
C SER A 186 -0.59 6.03 6.75
N VAL A 187 -0.53 4.71 6.97
CA VAL A 187 0.32 4.13 8.00
C VAL A 187 1.74 3.81 7.52
N PHE A 188 1.90 3.31 6.30
CA PHE A 188 3.23 2.90 5.84
C PHE A 188 4.24 4.03 5.58
N PRO A 189 3.87 5.29 5.23
CA PRO A 189 4.85 6.38 5.20
C PRO A 189 5.62 6.53 6.50
N ILE A 190 4.90 6.42 7.63
CA ILE A 190 5.45 6.53 8.99
C ILE A 190 6.52 5.45 9.21
N LEU A 191 6.23 4.20 8.83
CA LEU A 191 7.18 3.09 8.95
C LEU A 191 8.33 3.16 7.92
N LYS A 192 8.07 3.71 6.72
CA LYS A 192 9.04 3.79 5.61
C LYS A 192 10.15 4.78 5.90
N GLU A 193 9.83 5.92 6.51
CA GLU A 193 10.85 6.91 6.90
C GLU A 193 11.92 6.28 7.80
N CYS A 194 11.52 5.43 8.75
CA CYS A 194 12.44 4.70 9.62
C CYS A 194 13.33 3.70 8.91
N VAL A 195 12.82 3.01 7.89
CA VAL A 195 13.64 2.13 7.06
C VAL A 195 14.64 2.92 6.23
N MET A 196 14.22 4.05 5.63
CA MET A 196 15.08 4.89 4.80
C MET A 196 16.25 5.49 5.60
N MET A 197 16.05 5.86 6.86
CA MET A 197 17.13 6.34 7.73
C MET A 197 18.25 5.30 7.91
N SER A 198 17.88 4.02 7.99
CA SER A 198 18.81 2.90 8.09
C SER A 198 19.57 2.62 6.78
N GLN A 199 19.13 3.19 5.66
CA GLN A 199 19.71 3.00 4.33
C GLN A 199 20.59 4.19 3.87
N THR A 200 20.78 5.19 4.72
CA THR A 200 21.62 6.36 4.40
C THR A 200 23.12 6.00 4.39
N LYS A 201 23.91 6.73 3.59
CA LYS A 201 25.37 6.51 3.44
C LYS A 201 26.14 6.65 4.77
N GLN A 202 25.60 7.41 5.72
CA GLN A 202 26.11 7.57 7.08
C GLN A 202 24.93 7.40 8.06
N PRO A 203 24.60 6.17 8.48
CA PRO A 203 23.52 5.96 9.43
C PRO A 203 23.93 6.60 10.76
N MET A 204 23.23 7.68 11.15
CA MET A 204 23.46 8.35 12.42
C MET A 204 22.86 7.51 13.55
N VAL A 205 23.57 6.45 13.95
CA VAL A 205 23.18 5.50 15.01
C VAL A 205 22.77 6.24 16.29
N HIS A 206 23.43 7.35 16.62
CA HIS A 206 23.12 8.20 17.77
C HIS A 206 21.75 8.91 17.68
N ARG A 207 21.23 9.16 16.47
CA ARG A 207 19.87 9.73 16.24
C ARG A 207 18.81 8.66 16.06
N LEU A 208 19.21 7.40 15.86
CA LEU A 208 18.27 6.31 15.60
C LEU A 208 17.37 6.04 16.80
N TYR A 209 17.90 6.15 18.02
CA TYR A 209 17.10 6.06 19.26
C TYR A 209 16.00 7.12 19.28
N ASP A 210 16.36 8.39 19.09
CA ASP A 210 15.40 9.50 19.13
C ASP A 210 14.32 9.32 18.06
N LYS A 211 14.73 8.87 16.86
CA LYS A 211 13.83 8.61 15.74
C LYS A 211 12.92 7.41 15.96
N GLN A 212 13.37 6.36 16.64
CA GLN A 212 12.51 5.24 17.04
C GLN A 212 11.47 5.67 18.07
N VAL A 213 11.86 6.50 19.05
CA VAL A 213 10.94 7.05 20.05
C VAL A 213 9.92 7.97 19.40
N GLU A 214 10.36 8.85 18.49
CA GLU A 214 9.49 9.72 17.69
C GLU A 214 8.51 8.89 16.84
N LEU A 215 9.00 7.89 16.12
CA LEU A 215 8.18 6.96 15.33
C LEU A 215 7.10 6.32 16.18
N PHE A 216 7.48 5.76 17.33
CA PHE A 216 6.53 5.09 18.21
C PHE A 216 5.46 6.04 18.73
N LYS A 217 5.84 7.28 19.09
CA LYS A 217 4.89 8.32 19.50
C LYS A 217 3.94 8.65 18.37
N VAL A 218 4.44 8.96 17.17
CA VAL A 218 3.61 9.28 16.00
C VAL A 218 2.66 8.12 15.68
N PHE A 219 3.16 6.89 15.70
CA PHE A 219 2.34 5.71 15.44
C PHE A 219 1.23 5.55 16.49
N ILE A 220 1.55 5.62 17.78
CA ILE A 220 0.57 5.37 18.83
C ILE A 220 -0.49 6.48 18.91
N THR A 221 -0.18 7.72 18.51
CA THR A 221 -1.17 8.80 18.46
C THR A 221 -2.25 8.63 17.39
N HIS A 222 -2.10 7.68 16.47
CA HIS A 222 -3.18 7.30 15.55
C HIS A 222 -4.25 6.45 16.22
N PHE A 223 -3.97 5.89 17.41
CA PHE A 223 -4.86 4.98 18.13
C PHE A 223 -5.22 5.50 19.52
N LEU A 224 -4.30 6.23 20.16
CA LEU A 224 -4.42 6.71 21.52
C LEU A 224 -4.37 8.24 21.59
N LYS A 225 -5.00 8.80 22.62
CA LYS A 225 -5.02 10.23 22.91
C LYS A 225 -3.60 10.81 23.01
N PRO A 226 -3.22 11.82 22.20
CA PRO A 226 -1.86 12.35 22.14
C PRO A 226 -1.31 12.82 23.48
N GLU A 227 -2.16 13.37 24.35
CA GLU A 227 -1.81 13.93 25.65
C GLU A 227 -1.22 12.88 26.58
N ALA A 228 -1.63 11.62 26.43
CA ALA A 228 -1.16 10.53 27.25
C ALA A 228 0.28 10.10 26.94
N TYR A 229 0.81 10.39 25.74
CA TYR A 229 2.06 9.77 25.25
C TYR A 229 3.11 10.73 24.68
N THR A 230 2.73 11.90 24.15
CA THR A 230 3.67 12.84 23.51
C THR A 230 4.78 13.32 24.46
N ARG A 231 4.45 13.57 25.74
CA ARG A 231 5.39 14.05 26.76
C ARG A 231 6.23 12.96 27.44
N ARG A 232 5.95 11.68 27.17
CA ARG A 232 6.67 10.57 27.81
C ARG A 232 8.06 10.36 27.19
N SER A 233 9.05 10.07 28.01
CA SER A 233 10.37 9.57 27.56
C SER A 233 10.28 8.12 27.07
N GLY A 234 11.28 7.64 26.32
CA GLY A 234 11.30 6.26 25.84
C GLY A 234 11.18 5.21 26.96
N LYS A 235 11.76 5.49 28.14
CA LYS A 235 11.63 4.63 29.33
C LYS A 235 10.19 4.58 29.86
N GLN A 236 9.52 5.73 29.92
CA GLN A 236 8.12 5.84 30.38
C GLN A 236 7.13 5.24 29.40
N ILE A 237 7.44 5.29 28.10
CA ILE A 237 6.65 4.63 27.05
C ILE A 237 6.73 3.12 27.18
N LYS A 238 7.92 2.56 27.39
CA LYS A 238 8.13 1.12 27.52
C LYS A 238 7.40 0.51 28.72
N ALA A 239 7.23 1.28 29.80
CA ALA A 239 6.51 0.89 31.00
C ALA A 239 5.02 1.27 30.97
N ALA A 240 4.52 1.83 29.87
CA ALA A 240 3.13 2.29 29.80
C ALA A 240 2.18 1.12 29.57
N GLU A 241 1.19 0.98 30.46
CA GLU A 241 0.02 0.13 30.21
C GLU A 241 -1.01 0.89 29.36
N ILE A 242 -1.50 0.20 28.32
CA ILE A 242 -2.54 0.73 27.43
C ILE A 242 -3.89 0.35 28.05
N GLU A 243 -4.65 1.37 28.45
CA GLU A 243 -5.99 1.23 29.02
C GLU A 243 -7.04 1.67 27.98
N GLU A 244 -8.23 1.06 27.99
CA GLU A 244 -9.29 1.35 27.02
C GLU A 244 -9.72 2.82 26.97
N ASN A 245 -9.72 3.50 28.12
CA ASN A 245 -10.05 4.94 28.24
C ASN A 245 -9.07 5.88 27.48
N LYS A 246 -7.91 5.38 27.05
CA LYS A 246 -6.87 6.12 26.32
C LYS A 246 -7.00 6.02 24.80
N PHE A 247 -7.87 5.15 24.28
CA PHE A 247 -8.12 5.10 22.84
C PHE A 247 -8.85 6.36 22.37
N LEU A 248 -8.64 6.71 21.10
CA LEU A 248 -9.46 7.72 20.43
C LEU A 248 -10.89 7.17 20.36
N SER A 249 -11.84 7.95 20.89
CA SER A 249 -13.28 7.66 20.88
C SER A 249 -13.87 7.81 19.48
#